data_AF-R5BDM8-F1
#
_entry.id   AF-R5BDM8-F1
#
_cell.length_a   1.000
_cell.length_b   1.000
_cell.length_c   1.000
_cell.angle_alpha   90.00
_cell.angle_beta   90.00
_cell.angle_gamma   90.00
#
_symmetry.space_group_name_H-M   'P 1'
#
loop_
_entity.id
_entity.type
_entity.pdbx_description
1 polymer ?
#
loop_
_entity_poly.entity_id
_entity_poly.type
_entity_poly.pdbx_seq_one_letter_code
_entity_poly.pdbx_strand_id
1 'polypeptide(L)'
;MGAWGTTLYSNDTTSAIRDEYIKKLNSGEPNEEITMDLIKEFQALICDTEEQALFWYALADMQLSHGMLMQYVRDKALLCMEDIKESERWARPDQDMVTGWVKTLEALKKRLEAELPKNTGKIE
;
A
#
# COMPACT_ATOMS: atom_id res chain seq x y z
N MET A 1 -16.34 -3.20 -10.98
CA MET A 1 -16.65 -1.75 -10.90
C MET A 1 -16.48 -1.33 -9.44
N GLY A 2 -15.25 -1.36 -8.92
CA GLY A 2 -14.95 -0.84 -7.58
C GLY A 2 -14.80 0.67 -7.67
N ALA A 3 -15.54 1.40 -6.85
CA ALA A 3 -15.40 2.86 -6.75
C ALA A 3 -14.07 3.15 -6.05
N TRP A 4 -13.06 3.58 -6.81
CA TRP A 4 -11.82 4.04 -6.21
C TRP A 4 -12.11 5.38 -5.53
N GLY A 5 -12.18 5.37 -4.21
CA GLY A 5 -12.28 6.60 -3.46
C GLY A 5 -10.99 7.42 -3.61
N THR A 6 -11.09 8.74 -3.44
CA THR A 6 -9.94 9.65 -3.49
C THR A 6 -8.90 9.42 -2.39
N THR A 7 -9.26 8.64 -1.37
CA THR A 7 -8.45 8.35 -0.19
C THR A 7 -8.15 6.87 -0.08
N LEU A 8 -6.96 6.51 0.42
CA LEU A 8 -6.47 5.15 0.49
C LEU A 8 -7.49 4.18 1.13
N TYR A 9 -8.02 4.53 2.30
CA TYR A 9 -8.97 3.71 3.07
C TYR A 9 -10.43 3.80 2.63
N SER A 10 -10.73 4.53 1.56
CA SER A 10 -12.09 4.56 1.01
C SER A 10 -12.44 3.31 0.22
N ASN A 11 -11.45 2.45 -0.06
CA ASN A 11 -11.66 1.20 -0.79
C ASN A 11 -11.90 0.04 0.20
N ASP A 12 -12.93 -0.76 -0.04
CA ASP A 12 -13.30 -1.90 0.80
C ASP A 12 -12.10 -2.85 1.04
N THR A 13 -11.33 -3.10 -0.02
CA THR A 13 -10.07 -3.88 -0.02
C THR A 13 -9.06 -3.36 1.02
N THR A 14 -8.80 -2.06 1.04
CA THR A 14 -7.79 -1.45 1.94
C THR A 14 -8.24 -1.46 3.40
N SER A 15 -9.54 -1.32 3.65
CA SER A 15 -10.10 -1.40 5.00
C SER A 15 -9.99 -2.83 5.53
N ALA A 16 -10.33 -3.83 4.70
CA ALA A 16 -10.21 -5.24 5.07
C ALA A 16 -8.77 -5.62 5.46
N ILE A 17 -7.79 -5.17 4.68
CA ILE A 17 -6.36 -5.44 4.96
C ILE A 17 -5.92 -4.78 6.26
N ARG A 18 -6.36 -3.55 6.51
CA ARG A 18 -6.06 -2.85 7.76
C ARG A 18 -6.61 -3.59 8.97
N ASP A 19 -7.87 -4.01 8.92
CA ASP A 19 -8.52 -4.73 10.01
C ASP A 19 -7.82 -6.07 10.29
N GLU A 20 -7.52 -6.87 9.25
CA GLU A 20 -6.79 -8.14 9.42
C GLU A 20 -5.36 -7.90 9.93
N TYR A 21 -4.65 -6.88 9.44
CA TYR A 21 -3.33 -6.52 9.95
C TYR A 21 -3.38 -6.18 11.46
N ILE A 22 -4.33 -5.34 11.88
CA ILE A 22 -4.50 -4.94 13.29
C ILE A 22 -4.85 -6.16 14.15
N LYS A 23 -5.71 -7.04 13.67
CA LYS A 23 -6.12 -8.26 14.39
C LYS A 23 -4.93 -9.17 14.65
N LYS A 24 -4.11 -9.45 13.62
CA LYS A 24 -2.89 -10.26 13.76
C LYS A 24 -1.83 -9.57 14.63
N LEU A 25 -1.73 -8.24 14.53
CA LEU A 25 -0.84 -7.46 15.39
C LEU A 25 -1.25 -7.56 16.88
N ASN A 26 -2.55 -7.54 17.17
CA ASN A 26 -3.07 -7.74 18.53
C ASN A 26 -2.88 -9.17 19.04
N SER A 27 -2.83 -10.16 18.15
CA SER A 27 -2.48 -11.55 18.49
C SER A 27 -1.01 -11.70 18.93
N GLY A 28 -0.17 -10.70 18.70
CA GLY A 28 1.26 -10.72 19.05
C GLY A 28 2.14 -11.40 17.99
N GLU A 29 1.63 -11.55 16.76
CA GLU A 29 2.40 -12.10 15.65
C GLU A 29 3.48 -11.10 15.18
N PRO A 30 4.66 -11.59 14.74
CA PRO A 30 5.68 -10.73 14.18
C PRO A 30 5.23 -10.18 12.83
N ASN A 31 5.59 -8.92 12.52
CA ASN A 31 5.17 -8.24 11.30
C ASN A 31 5.50 -9.03 10.00
N GLU A 32 6.59 -9.81 9.98
CA GLU A 32 6.93 -10.69 8.85
C GLU A 32 5.89 -11.77 8.61
N GLU A 33 5.42 -12.45 9.66
CA GLU A 33 4.38 -13.46 9.54
C GLU A 33 3.05 -12.83 9.18
N ILE A 34 2.68 -11.70 9.80
CA ILE A 34 1.47 -10.94 9.45
C ILE A 34 1.47 -10.61 7.95
N THR A 35 2.60 -10.10 7.45
CA THR A 35 2.76 -9.73 6.05
C THR A 35 2.64 -10.93 5.14
N MET A 36 3.33 -12.03 5.44
CA MET A 36 3.26 -13.24 4.62
C MET A 36 1.87 -13.86 4.61
N ASP A 37 1.18 -13.85 5.75
CA ASP A 37 -0.16 -14.40 5.87
C ASP A 37 -1.19 -13.55 5.11
N LEU A 38 -1.12 -12.22 5.24
CA LEU A 38 -1.91 -11.30 4.44
C LEU A 38 -1.64 -11.48 2.94
N ILE A 39 -0.37 -11.62 2.51
CA ILE A 39 -0.04 -11.85 1.09
C ILE A 39 -0.68 -13.15 0.58
N LYS A 40 -0.75 -14.20 1.41
CA LYS A 40 -1.38 -15.47 1.04
C LYS A 40 -2.90 -15.36 1.00
N GLU A 41 -3.49 -14.74 2.02
CA GLU A 41 -4.95 -14.59 2.13
C GLU A 41 -5.50 -13.71 1.01
N PHE A 42 -4.81 -12.61 0.73
CA PHE A 42 -5.15 -11.67 -0.33
C PHE A 42 -4.45 -11.98 -1.66
N GLN A 43 -3.85 -13.16 -1.82
CA GLN A 43 -3.17 -13.55 -3.06
C GLN A 43 -4.10 -13.49 -4.28
N ALA A 44 -5.37 -13.83 -4.08
CA ALA A 44 -6.39 -13.72 -5.12
C ALA A 44 -6.59 -12.27 -5.58
N LEU A 45 -6.55 -11.30 -4.66
CA LEU A 45 -6.64 -9.87 -4.98
C LEU A 45 -5.33 -9.33 -5.56
N ILE A 46 -4.19 -9.90 -5.16
CA ILE A 46 -2.87 -9.56 -5.73
C ILE A 46 -2.77 -10.02 -7.19
N CYS A 47 -3.61 -10.96 -7.64
CA CYS A 47 -3.68 -11.35 -9.04
C CYS A 47 -4.28 -10.25 -9.93
N ASP A 48 -5.16 -9.41 -9.37
CA ASP A 48 -5.70 -8.23 -10.02
C ASP A 48 -4.74 -7.05 -9.84
N THR A 49 -4.12 -6.57 -10.92
CA THR A 49 -3.11 -5.49 -10.89
C THR A 49 -3.59 -4.23 -10.15
N GLU A 50 -4.89 -3.97 -10.25
CA GLU A 50 -5.60 -2.86 -9.59
C GLU A 50 -5.66 -3.03 -8.06
N GLU A 51 -6.10 -4.19 -7.59
CA GLU A 51 -6.26 -4.46 -6.15
C GLU A 51 -4.93 -4.80 -5.48
N GLN A 52 -3.99 -5.37 -6.23
CA GLN A 52 -2.61 -5.56 -5.82
C GLN A 52 -1.99 -4.25 -5.33
N ALA A 53 -2.12 -3.18 -6.11
CA ALA A 53 -1.54 -1.89 -5.75
C ALA A 53 -2.12 -1.35 -4.43
N LEU A 54 -3.44 -1.41 -4.29
CA LEU A 54 -4.14 -1.04 -3.07
C LEU A 54 -3.67 -1.85 -1.87
N PHE A 55 -3.42 -3.14 -2.07
CA PHE A 55 -2.90 -4.01 -1.03
C PHE A 55 -1.54 -3.55 -0.53
N TRP A 56 -0.59 -3.31 -1.44
CA TRP A 56 0.75 -2.85 -1.05
C TRP A 56 0.73 -1.47 -0.40
N TYR A 57 -0.14 -0.56 -0.84
CA TYR A 57 -0.27 0.76 -0.22
C TYR A 57 -0.80 0.72 1.20
N ALA A 58 -1.89 -0.03 1.43
CA ALA A 58 -2.46 -0.18 2.76
C ALA A 58 -1.46 -0.83 3.72
N LEU A 59 -0.79 -1.90 3.26
CA LEU A 59 0.21 -2.59 4.06
C LEU A 59 1.40 -1.68 4.36
N ALA A 60 1.91 -0.95 3.36
CA ALA A 60 3.01 -0.01 3.54
C ALA A 60 2.66 1.12 4.52
N ASP A 61 1.46 1.72 4.42
CA ASP A 61 1.02 2.77 5.34
C ASP A 61 0.87 2.27 6.79
N MET A 62 0.34 1.06 6.97
CA MET A 62 0.20 0.41 8.28
C MET A 62 1.58 0.11 8.89
N GLN A 63 2.46 -0.58 8.15
CA GLN A 63 3.80 -0.89 8.64
C GLN A 63 4.61 0.37 8.94
N LEU A 64 4.49 1.40 8.09
CA LEU A 64 5.10 2.70 8.27
C LEU A 64 4.62 3.38 9.56
N SER A 65 3.31 3.37 9.82
CA SER A 65 2.73 3.95 11.04
C SER A 65 3.19 3.24 12.31
N HIS A 66 3.52 1.94 12.21
CA HIS A 66 4.09 1.16 13.30
C HIS A 66 5.62 1.15 13.36
N GLY A 67 6.31 1.83 12.43
CA GLY A 67 7.78 1.86 12.37
C GLY A 67 8.43 0.52 11.97
N MET A 68 7.65 -0.41 11.39
CA MET A 68 8.10 -1.75 10.99
C MET A 68 8.12 -1.91 9.46
N LEU A 69 8.30 -0.80 8.73
CA LEU A 69 8.23 -0.81 7.26
C LEU A 69 9.30 -1.72 6.65
N MET A 70 8.85 -2.75 5.94
CA MET A 70 9.75 -3.63 5.22
C MET A 70 10.17 -3.02 3.89
N GLN A 71 11.46 -3.13 3.56
CA GLN A 71 11.98 -2.66 2.27
C GLN A 71 11.24 -3.34 1.10
N TYR A 72 10.94 -4.63 1.21
CA TYR A 72 10.18 -5.38 0.20
C TYR A 72 8.77 -4.81 -0.04
N VAL A 73 7.99 -4.57 1.02
CA VAL A 73 6.62 -4.03 0.93
C VAL A 73 6.64 -2.64 0.29
N ARG A 74 7.61 -1.82 0.68
CA ARG A 74 7.80 -0.49 0.11
C ARG A 74 8.17 -0.54 -1.36
N ASP A 75 9.13 -1.39 -1.75
CA ASP A 75 9.58 -1.50 -3.15
C ASP A 75 8.42 -1.94 -4.05
N LYS A 76 7.61 -2.90 -3.57
CA LYS A 76 6.36 -3.29 -4.23
C LYS A 76 5.36 -2.15 -4.35
N ALA A 77 5.16 -1.37 -3.28
CA ALA A 77 4.31 -0.19 -3.32
C ALA A 77 4.82 0.83 -4.36
N LEU A 78 6.10 1.16 -4.37
CA LEU A 78 6.68 2.10 -5.34
C LEU A 78 6.52 1.60 -6.79
N LEU A 79 6.77 0.31 -7.03
CA LEU A 79 6.60 -0.30 -8.34
C LEU A 79 5.13 -0.24 -8.81
N CYS A 80 4.18 -0.50 -7.91
CA CYS A 80 2.76 -0.31 -8.18
C CYS A 80 2.39 1.16 -8.46
N MET A 81 3.10 2.15 -7.88
CA MET A 81 2.84 3.57 -8.18
C MET A 81 3.26 3.94 -9.59
N GLU A 82 4.34 3.34 -10.08
CA GLU A 82 4.81 3.54 -11.47
C GLU A 82 3.85 2.86 -12.46
N ASP A 83 3.43 1.63 -12.19
CA ASP A 83 2.49 0.88 -13.03
C ASP A 83 1.11 1.57 -13.11
N ILE A 84 0.61 2.07 -11.98
CA ILE A 84 -0.61 2.89 -11.94
C ILE A 84 -0.46 4.12 -12.84
N LYS A 85 0.69 4.81 -12.82
CA LYS A 85 0.90 6.01 -13.64
C LYS A 85 0.88 5.70 -15.14
N GLU A 86 1.28 4.49 -15.54
CA GLU A 86 1.24 4.01 -16.92
C GLU A 86 -0.14 3.48 -17.36
N SER A 87 -1.04 3.17 -16.43
CA SER A 87 -2.38 2.68 -16.79
C SER A 87 -3.18 3.72 -17.58
N GLU A 88 -3.56 3.37 -18.82
CA GLU A 88 -4.42 4.18 -19.73
C GLU A 88 -5.76 4.59 -19.11
N ARG A 89 -6.17 3.93 -18.02
CA ARG A 89 -7.40 4.22 -17.27
C ARG A 89 -7.41 5.61 -16.61
N TRP A 90 -6.24 6.20 -16.32
CA TRP A 90 -6.10 7.57 -15.82
C TRP A 90 -6.28 8.64 -16.90
N ALA A 91 -6.33 8.27 -18.17
CA ALA A 91 -6.64 9.19 -19.27
C ALA A 91 -8.14 9.53 -19.36
N ARG A 92 -8.99 9.00 -18.46
CA ARG A 92 -10.42 9.31 -18.41
C ARG A 92 -10.70 10.71 -17.83
N PRO A 93 -11.85 11.32 -18.21
CA PRO A 93 -12.12 12.75 -17.97
C PRO A 93 -12.43 13.12 -16.51
N ASP A 94 -12.49 12.17 -15.57
CA ASP A 94 -12.78 12.43 -14.15
C ASP A 94 -11.52 12.92 -13.41
N GLN A 95 -10.96 14.04 -13.89
CA GLN A 95 -9.69 14.61 -13.44
C GLN A 95 -9.67 14.91 -11.94
N ASP A 96 -10.82 15.18 -11.31
CA ASP A 96 -10.89 15.53 -9.89
C ASP A 96 -10.58 14.31 -9.00
N MET A 97 -11.18 13.16 -9.32
CA MET A 97 -10.87 11.91 -8.62
C MET A 97 -9.41 11.49 -8.82
N VAL A 98 -8.91 11.63 -10.05
CA VAL A 98 -7.52 11.34 -10.38
C VAL A 98 -6.55 12.22 -9.61
N THR A 99 -6.81 13.52 -9.58
CA THR A 99 -5.96 14.48 -8.88
C THR A 99 -5.97 14.21 -7.38
N GLY A 100 -7.11 13.85 -6.79
CA GLY A 100 -7.23 13.45 -5.38
C GLY A 100 -6.39 12.21 -5.07
N TRP A 101 -6.51 11.17 -5.89
CA TRP A 101 -5.74 9.94 -5.71
C TRP A 101 -4.24 10.15 -5.88
N VAL A 102 -3.82 10.88 -6.91
CA VAL A 102 -2.39 11.20 -7.14
C VAL A 102 -1.82 11.97 -5.95
N LYS A 103 -2.54 12.94 -5.38
CA LYS A 103 -2.11 13.64 -4.16
C LYS A 103 -1.94 12.68 -2.98
N THR A 104 -2.88 11.74 -2.79
CA THR A 104 -2.79 10.71 -1.74
C THR A 104 -1.56 9.82 -1.95
N LEU A 105 -1.31 9.37 -3.19
CA LEU A 105 -0.13 8.57 -3.52
C LEU A 105 1.17 9.33 -3.35
N GLU A 106 1.26 10.59 -3.79
CA GLU A 106 2.45 11.43 -3.59
C GLU A 106 2.74 11.65 -2.11
N ALA A 107 1.69 11.87 -1.29
CA ALA A 107 1.84 11.98 0.15
C ALA A 107 2.37 10.67 0.77
N LEU A 108 1.82 9.52 0.37
CA LEU A 108 2.29 8.21 0.82
C LEU A 108 3.74 7.96 0.38
N LYS A 109 4.05 8.18 -0.89
CA LYS A 109 5.38 8.05 -1.48
C LYS A 109 6.40 8.87 -0.69
N LYS A 110 6.09 10.15 -0.43
CA LYS A 110 6.96 11.04 0.34
C LYS A 110 7.19 10.54 1.76
N ARG A 111 6.18 9.97 2.42
CA ARG A 111 6.35 9.36 3.76
C ARG A 111 7.23 8.10 3.69
N LEU A 112 7.04 7.25 2.69
CA LEU A 112 7.86 6.05 2.46
C LEU A 112 9.31 6.42 2.15
N GLU A 113 9.54 7.47 1.35
CA GLU A 113 10.88 8.00 1.06
C GLU A 113 11.50 8.72 2.26
N ALA A 114 10.72 9.36 3.12
CA ALA A 114 11.23 10.05 4.30
C ALA A 114 11.75 9.12 5.41
N GLU A 115 11.34 7.85 5.43
CA GLU A 115 11.92 6.84 6.33
C GLU A 115 13.21 6.19 5.79
N LEU A 116 13.55 6.36 4.51
CA LEU A 116 14.86 5.95 3.94
C LEU A 116 16.09 6.44 4.72
N PRO A 117 16.22 7.73 5.08
CA PRO A 117 17.44 8.23 5.71
C PRO A 117 17.70 7.63 7.08
N LYS A 118 16.71 6.96 7.70
CA LYS A 118 16.88 6.30 9.00
C LYS A 118 17.36 4.86 8.88
N ASN A 119 16.98 4.14 7.82
CA ASN A 119 17.31 2.72 7.66
C ASN A 119 18.49 2.44 6.69
N THR A 120 19.15 3.48 6.17
CA THR A 120 20.48 3.39 5.53
C THR A 120 21.61 3.56 6.55
N GLY A 121 21.38 3.10 7.79
CA GLY A 121 22.44 2.86 8.74
C GLY A 121 23.14 1.55 8.38
N LYS A 122 24.36 1.68 7.83
CA LYS A 122 25.43 0.67 7.83
C LYS A 122 25.00 -0.78 7.61
N ILE A 123 25.17 -1.25 6.38
CA ILE A 123 25.66 -2.60 6.19
C ILE A 123 27.19 -2.45 6.16
N GLU A 124 27.85 -2.95 7.20
CA GLU A 124 29.31 -3.02 7.33
C GLU A 124 29.95 -3.86 6.22
#